data_AF-A0A150GBH5-F1
#
_entry.id   AF-A0A150GBH5-F1
#
_cell.length_a   1.000
_cell.length_b   1.000
_cell.length_c   1.000
_cell.angle_alpha   90.00
_cell.angle_beta   90.00
_cell.angle_gamma   90.00
#
_symmetry.space_group_name_H-M   'P 1'
#
loop_
_entity.id
_entity.type
_entity.pdbx_description
1 polymer ?
#
loop_
_entity_poly.entity_id
_entity_poly.type
_entity_poly.pdbx_seq_one_letter_code
_entity_poly.pdbx_strand_id
1 'polypeptide(L)'
;MADSTVDTALLPVDIRMRNDDWNGIQTPVLLRRNFTILGTADYPVTLDLNFVKAKAQLANGTSLAFRRVVLVNIRTGSLNQAPGLDLLLPPPPPGAQALLWIDAGGLHYRACFPLAVAL
;
A
#
# COMPACT_ATOMS: atom_id res chain seq x y z
N MET A 1 9.28 -5.69 -4.26
CA MET A 1 8.57 -4.93 -5.32
C MET A 1 9.47 -4.63 -6.51
N ALA A 2 10.67 -4.06 -6.30
CA ALA A 2 11.58 -3.68 -7.39
C ALA A 2 12.11 -4.86 -8.22
N ASP A 3 12.37 -6.00 -7.58
CA ASP A 3 12.71 -7.24 -8.28
C ASP A 3 11.53 -7.71 -9.15
N SER A 4 11.76 -7.89 -10.45
CA SER A 4 10.73 -8.27 -11.41
C SER A 4 10.31 -9.74 -11.36
N THR A 5 11.09 -10.63 -10.73
CA THR A 5 10.78 -12.07 -10.68
C THR A 5 9.98 -12.48 -9.44
N VAL A 6 9.70 -11.53 -8.54
CA VAL A 6 8.99 -11.78 -7.28
C VAL A 6 7.54 -11.33 -7.41
N ASP A 7 6.57 -12.23 -7.27
CA ASP A 7 5.15 -11.86 -7.28
C ASP A 7 4.53 -11.78 -5.89
N THR A 8 5.21 -12.29 -4.88
CA THR A 8 4.75 -12.27 -3.49
C THR A 8 5.89 -11.89 -2.54
N ALA A 9 5.66 -10.90 -1.68
CA ALA A 9 6.50 -10.63 -0.52
C ALA A 9 5.84 -11.18 0.74
N LEU A 10 6.60 -11.94 1.53
CA LEU A 10 6.16 -12.51 2.79
C LEU A 10 6.57 -11.60 3.95
N LEU A 11 5.62 -11.31 4.84
CA LEU A 11 5.82 -10.48 6.02
C LEU A 11 5.61 -11.35 7.26
N PRO A 12 6.68 -11.88 7.86
CA PRO A 12 6.59 -12.70 9.07
C PRO A 12 6.50 -11.86 10.35
N VAL A 13 6.76 -10.56 10.26
CA VAL A 13 6.78 -9.61 11.37
C VAL A 13 6.22 -8.27 10.91
N ASP A 14 5.93 -7.39 11.86
CA ASP A 14 5.51 -6.02 11.56
C ASP A 14 6.65 -5.26 10.87
N ILE A 15 6.30 -4.45 9.88
CA ILE A 15 7.25 -3.66 9.10
C ILE A 15 6.82 -2.21 9.07
N ARG A 16 7.77 -1.31 9.30
CA ARG A 16 7.62 0.11 9.03
C ARG A 16 8.48 0.53 7.85
N MET A 17 7.84 1.09 6.84
CA MET A 17 8.51 1.64 5.67
C MET A 17 9.13 2.99 5.98
N ARG A 18 10.31 3.25 5.44
CA ARG A 18 11.01 4.53 5.50
C ARG A 18 11.32 5.00 4.09
N ASN A 19 11.48 6.31 3.92
CA ASN A 19 11.91 6.86 2.62
C ASN A 19 13.27 6.31 2.20
N ASP A 20 14.19 6.12 3.15
CA ASP A 20 15.55 5.62 2.89
C ASP A 20 15.60 4.15 2.46
N ASP A 21 14.55 3.36 2.72
CA ASP A 21 14.47 1.97 2.24
C ASP A 21 14.39 1.90 0.69
N TRP A 22 14.16 3.04 0.03
CA TRP A 22 14.14 3.19 -1.43
C TRP A 22 15.46 3.70 -2.01
N ASN A 23 16.47 3.96 -1.18
CA ASN A 23 17.77 4.45 -1.65
C ASN A 23 18.42 3.42 -2.57
N GLY A 24 18.87 3.87 -3.75
CA GLY A 24 19.44 2.99 -4.77
C GLY A 24 18.40 2.25 -5.64
N ILE A 25 17.10 2.43 -5.37
CA ILE A 25 16.02 1.88 -6.21
C ILE A 25 15.49 2.99 -7.12
N GLN A 26 15.37 2.71 -8.42
CA GLN A 26 14.74 3.64 -9.34
C GLN A 26 13.24 3.79 -9.03
N THR A 27 12.81 5.00 -8.67
CA THR A 27 11.42 5.32 -8.34
C THR A 27 10.78 6.25 -9.38
N PRO A 28 9.47 6.10 -9.71
CA PRO A 28 8.59 5.08 -9.16
C PRO A 28 8.89 3.68 -9.71
N VAL A 29 8.81 2.67 -8.85
CA VAL A 29 8.84 1.27 -9.30
C VAL A 29 7.53 0.98 -10.03
N LEU A 30 7.62 0.78 -11.34
CA LEU A 30 6.48 0.42 -12.17
C LEU A 30 6.22 -1.09 -12.08
N LEU A 31 5.17 -1.47 -11.36
CA LEU A 31 4.71 -2.85 -11.29
C LEU A 31 3.93 -3.21 -12.55
N ARG A 32 4.53 -4.06 -13.38
CA ARG A 32 3.94 -4.59 -14.62
C ARG A 32 3.25 -5.95 -14.45
N ARG A 33 3.08 -6.39 -13.20
CA ARG A 33 2.56 -7.70 -12.83
C ARG A 33 1.71 -7.58 -11.57
N ASN A 34 0.95 -8.62 -11.29
CA ASN A 34 0.23 -8.73 -10.02
C ASN A 34 1.24 -8.97 -8.89
N PHE A 35 1.15 -8.19 -7.83
CA PHE A 35 2.06 -8.31 -6.69
C PHE A 35 1.26 -8.44 -5.40
N THR A 36 1.61 -9.42 -4.57
CA THR A 36 0.97 -9.67 -3.28
C THR A 36 1.93 -9.42 -2.14
N ILE A 37 1.45 -8.73 -1.11
CA ILE A 37 2.10 -8.59 0.19
C ILE A 37 1.29 -9.46 1.15
N LEU A 38 1.89 -10.53 1.67
CA LEU A 38 1.23 -11.54 2.47
C LEU A 38 1.80 -11.58 3.90
N GLY A 39 0.97 -11.33 4.90
CA GLY A 39 1.30 -11.58 6.30
C GLY A 39 1.32 -13.08 6.58
N THR A 40 2.43 -13.58 7.16
CA THR A 40 2.61 -15.02 7.44
C THR A 40 2.67 -15.36 8.92
N ALA A 41 2.58 -14.36 9.81
CA ALA A 41 2.53 -14.59 11.24
C ALA A 41 1.18 -15.18 11.69
N ASP A 42 1.15 -15.74 12.89
CA ASP A 42 -0.06 -16.24 13.56
C ASP A 42 -0.95 -15.10 14.11
N TYR A 43 -0.50 -13.86 13.96
CA TYR A 43 -1.23 -12.65 14.30
C TYR A 43 -1.39 -11.73 13.07
N PRO A 44 -2.35 -10.78 13.08
CA PRO A 44 -2.49 -9.80 12.01
C PRO A 44 -1.23 -8.92 11.90
N VAL A 45 -0.46 -9.10 10.83
CA VAL A 45 0.79 -8.35 10.63
C VAL A 45 0.49 -6.91 10.24
N THR A 46 1.16 -5.96 10.88
CA THR A 46 1.04 -4.54 10.55
C THR A 46 2.11 -4.12 9.55
N LEU A 47 1.68 -3.49 8.46
CA LEU A 47 2.55 -2.76 7.54
C LEU A 47 2.27 -1.26 7.67
N ASP A 48 3.19 -0.57 8.32
CA ASP A 48 3.20 0.88 8.46
C ASP A 48 3.82 1.52 7.22
N LEU A 49 2.97 2.10 6.36
CA LEU A 49 3.42 2.79 5.16
C LEU A 49 4.07 4.14 5.47
N ASN A 50 3.99 4.63 6.72
CA ASN A 50 4.66 5.81 7.23
C ASN A 50 4.50 7.05 6.33
N PHE A 51 3.35 7.15 5.65
CA PHE A 51 3.05 8.18 4.66
C PHE A 51 4.13 8.35 3.57
N VAL A 52 4.86 7.28 3.24
CA VAL A 52 5.84 7.26 2.16
C VAL A 52 5.10 7.51 0.84
N LYS A 53 5.65 8.42 0.02
CA LYS A 53 4.93 8.96 -1.15
C LYS A 53 5.58 8.61 -2.47
N ALA A 54 4.74 8.38 -3.48
CA ALA A 54 5.11 8.34 -4.89
C ALA A 54 6.30 7.42 -5.23
N LYS A 55 6.40 6.26 -4.54
CA LYS A 55 7.51 5.32 -4.72
C LYS A 55 7.19 4.17 -5.68
N ALA A 56 5.92 3.87 -5.88
CA ALA A 56 5.49 2.82 -6.78
C ALA A 56 4.36 3.30 -7.69
N GLN A 57 4.18 2.60 -8.80
CA GLN A 57 3.13 2.85 -9.77
C GLN A 57 2.66 1.50 -10.32
N LEU A 58 1.35 1.34 -10.51
CA LEU A 58 0.78 0.12 -11.07
C LEU A 58 0.57 0.31 -12.57
N ALA A 59 0.99 -0.65 -13.39
CA ALA A 59 0.68 -0.64 -14.81
C ALA A 59 -0.80 -0.98 -15.07
N ASN A 60 -1.30 -0.62 -16.24
CA ASN A 60 -2.67 -0.91 -16.64
C ASN A 60 -2.99 -2.42 -16.53
N GLY A 61 -4.12 -2.76 -15.92
CA GLY A 61 -4.58 -4.13 -15.73
C GLY A 61 -3.87 -4.92 -14.64
N THR A 62 -3.02 -4.29 -13.82
CA THR A 62 -2.31 -4.95 -12.72
C THR A 62 -2.99 -4.73 -11.37
N SER A 63 -2.67 -5.60 -10.42
CA SER A 63 -3.17 -5.54 -9.06
C SER A 63 -2.04 -5.55 -8.02
N LEU A 64 -2.23 -4.75 -6.96
CA LEU A 64 -1.47 -4.84 -5.73
C LEU A 64 -2.40 -5.34 -4.63
N ALA A 65 -2.11 -6.54 -4.13
CA ALA A 65 -2.89 -7.18 -3.09
C ALA A 65 -2.17 -7.16 -1.75
N PHE A 66 -2.92 -6.90 -0.68
CA PHE A 66 -2.50 -7.07 0.70
C PHE A 66 -3.35 -8.17 1.31
N ARG A 67 -2.71 -9.27 1.73
CA ARG A 67 -3.38 -10.44 2.30
C ARG A 67 -2.93 -10.65 3.73
N ARG A 68 -3.86 -10.77 4.68
CA ARG A 68 -3.52 -10.95 6.12
C ARG A 68 -2.62 -9.84 6.67
N VAL A 69 -2.83 -8.61 6.19
CA VAL A 69 -2.05 -7.43 6.59
C VAL A 69 -2.98 -6.30 7.01
N VAL A 70 -2.64 -5.64 8.12
CA VAL A 70 -3.23 -4.38 8.55
C VAL A 70 -2.34 -3.24 8.06
N LEU A 71 -2.90 -2.34 7.26
CA LEU A 71 -2.19 -1.16 6.78
C LEU A 71 -2.45 0.04 7.69
N VAL A 72 -1.39 0.71 8.12
CA VAL A 72 -1.47 1.96 8.90
C VAL A 72 -0.73 3.09 8.17
N ASN A 73 -1.06 4.34 8.51
CA ASN A 73 -0.41 5.55 7.97
C ASN A 73 -0.34 5.56 6.42
N ILE A 74 -1.45 5.17 5.79
CA ILE A 74 -1.53 4.90 4.35
C ILE A 74 -1.61 6.17 3.49
N ARG A 75 -2.08 7.28 4.06
CA ARG A 75 -2.37 8.52 3.34
C ARG A 75 -2.45 9.72 4.30
N THR A 76 -1.91 10.88 3.89
CA THR A 76 -2.04 12.16 4.62
C THR A 76 -3.32 12.95 4.29
N GLY A 77 -3.95 12.68 3.15
CA GLY A 77 -5.19 13.35 2.71
C GLY A 77 -6.49 12.64 3.13
N SER A 78 -7.62 13.18 2.68
CA SER A 78 -8.94 12.59 2.94
C SER A 78 -9.08 11.22 2.26
N LEU A 79 -9.65 10.24 2.96
CA LEU A 79 -10.06 8.96 2.38
C LEU A 79 -11.33 9.08 1.52
N ASN A 80 -12.09 10.17 1.69
CA ASN A 80 -13.37 10.37 1.01
C ASN A 80 -13.22 10.95 -0.41
N GLN A 81 -12.02 11.42 -0.80
CA GLN A 81 -11.82 12.15 -2.06
C GLN A 81 -11.27 11.29 -3.21
N ALA A 82 -10.69 10.12 -2.93
CA ALA A 82 -10.37 9.06 -3.90
C ALA A 82 -9.74 7.87 -3.17
N PRO A 83 -10.02 6.60 -3.49
CA PRO A 83 -9.27 5.47 -2.92
C PRO A 83 -7.79 5.50 -3.34
N GLY A 84 -6.89 5.02 -2.49
CA GLY A 84 -5.48 4.86 -2.82
C GLY A 84 -4.53 5.05 -1.63
N LEU A 85 -3.24 4.81 -1.88
CA LEU A 85 -2.14 4.96 -0.93
C LEU A 85 -1.25 6.12 -1.38
N ASP A 86 -0.71 6.92 -0.46
CA ASP A 86 0.28 7.96 -0.82
C ASP A 86 1.50 7.33 -1.51
N LEU A 87 1.79 6.07 -1.19
CA LEU A 87 2.82 5.24 -1.80
C LEU A 87 2.74 5.19 -3.33
N LEU A 88 1.52 5.25 -3.87
CA LEU A 88 1.24 4.98 -5.28
C LEU A 88 1.04 6.27 -6.07
N LEU A 89 1.73 6.37 -7.20
CA LEU A 89 1.35 7.30 -8.27
C LEU A 89 0.20 6.71 -9.12
N PRO A 90 -0.61 7.57 -9.78
CA PRO A 90 -1.66 7.13 -10.68
C PRO A 90 -1.11 6.20 -11.80
N PRO A 91 -1.85 5.17 -12.24
CA PRO A 91 -1.42 4.30 -13.33
C PRO A 91 -1.20 5.06 -14.65
N PRO A 92 -0.15 4.74 -15.44
CA PRO A 92 0.07 5.28 -16.77
C PRO A 92 -0.47 4.32 -17.86
N PRO A 93 -0.94 4.83 -19.01
CA PRO A 93 -1.25 6.23 -19.34
C PRO A 93 -2.53 6.74 -18.63
N PRO A 94 -2.91 8.03 -18.74
CA PRO A 94 -4.19 8.52 -18.22
C PRO A 94 -5.37 7.64 -18.64
N GLY A 95 -6.24 7.31 -17.69
CA GLY A 95 -7.36 6.38 -17.91
C GLY A 95 -7.01 4.90 -17.69
N ALA A 96 -5.74 4.56 -17.48
CA ALA A 96 -5.35 3.22 -17.06
C ALA A 96 -5.97 2.86 -15.71
N GLN A 97 -6.34 1.59 -15.56
CA GLN A 97 -6.96 1.05 -14.37
C GLN A 97 -6.01 0.05 -13.72
N ALA A 98 -5.90 0.13 -12.39
CA ALA A 98 -5.19 -0.84 -11.58
C ALA A 98 -5.96 -1.07 -10.29
N LEU A 99 -5.80 -2.26 -9.72
CA LEU A 99 -6.58 -2.69 -8.56
C LEU A 99 -5.71 -2.68 -7.30
N LEU A 100 -6.19 -1.99 -6.27
CA LEU A 100 -5.73 -2.19 -4.91
C LEU A 100 -6.69 -3.17 -4.22
N TRP A 101 -6.18 -4.30 -3.74
CA TRP A 101 -7.01 -5.33 -3.09
C TRP A 101 -6.54 -5.58 -1.67
N ILE A 102 -7.48 -5.65 -0.73
CA ILE A 102 -7.21 -5.99 0.66
C ILE A 102 -8.08 -7.18 1.02
N ASP A 103 -7.45 -8.26 1.45
CA ASP A 103 -8.09 -9.54 1.74
C ASP A 103 -7.61 -10.09 3.09
N ALA A 104 -8.56 -10.57 3.89
CA ALA A 104 -8.33 -11.00 5.27
C ALA A 104 -7.46 -10.01 6.08
N GLY A 105 -7.58 -8.71 5.80
CA GLY A 105 -6.76 -7.63 6.34
C GLY A 105 -7.59 -6.40 6.67
N GLY A 106 -6.93 -5.27 6.94
CA GLY A 106 -7.64 -4.06 7.34
C GLY A 106 -6.89 -2.77 7.01
N LEU A 107 -7.64 -1.68 6.92
CA LEU A 107 -7.09 -0.33 6.89
C LEU A 107 -7.33 0.33 8.24
N HIS A 108 -6.26 0.76 8.89
CA HIS A 108 -6.34 1.59 10.06
C HIS A 108 -6.14 3.05 9.65
N TYR A 109 -7.16 3.86 9.88
CA TYR A 109 -7.12 5.29 9.63
C TYR A 109 -7.71 6.06 10.81
N ARG A 110 -7.18 7.26 11.03
CA ARG A 110 -7.69 8.17 12.05
C ARG A 110 -8.77 9.03 11.43
N ALA A 111 -10.01 8.83 11.86
CA ALA A 111 -11.11 9.71 11.50
C ALA A 111 -11.18 10.86 12.51
N CYS A 112 -11.10 12.10 12.02
CA CYS A 112 -11.38 13.29 12.81
C CYS A 112 -12.91 13.48 12.85
N PHE A 113 -13.60 12.73 13.71
CA PHE A 113 -15.02 12.95 13.95
C PHE A 113 -15.24 14.21 14.80
N PRO A 114 -16.35 14.95 14.61
CA PRO A 114 -16.76 15.98 15.56
C PRO A 114 -16.88 15.38 16.97
N LEU A 115 -16.56 16.17 18.01
CA LEU A 115 -16.59 15.70 19.40
C LEU A 115 -17.94 15.05 19.77
N ALA A 116 -19.04 15.55 19.20
CA ALA A 116 -20.40 15.02 19.40
C ALA A 116 -20.60 13.55 18.97
N VAL A 117 -19.68 12.97 18.18
CA VAL A 117 -19.75 11.58 17.68
C VAL A 117 -18.57 10.73 18.21
N ALA A 118 -17.65 11.34 18.97
CA ALA A 118 -16.41 10.70 19.42
C ALA A 118 -16.50 10.07 20.83
N LEU A 119 -17.64 10.22 21.51
CA LEU A 119 -17.96 9.65 22.83
C LEU A 119 -19.08 8.62 22.69
#